data_AF-A0A0M2R164-F1
#
_entry.id   AF-A0A0M2R164-F1
#
_cell.length_a   1.000
_cell.length_b   1.000
_cell.length_c   1.000
_cell.angle_alpha   90.00
_cell.angle_beta   90.00
_cell.angle_gamma   90.00
#
_symmetry.space_group_name_H-M   'P 1'
#
loop_
_entity.id
_entity.type
_entity.pdbx_description
1 polymer ?
#
loop_
_entity_poly.entity_id
_entity_poly.type
_entity_poly.pdbx_seq_one_letter_code
_entity_poly.pdbx_strand_id
1 'polypeptide(L)' 'MKKDVGMRVRVGRELRDEFLAACQSDDKPAAQVIREFMRAYVTGCIGPSRNNKPTEGEEEHADR' A
#
# COMPACT_ATOMS: atom_id res chain seq x y z
N MET A 1 -4.37 -3.93 -19.46
CA MET A 1 -4.83 -2.74 -18.69
C MET A 1 -5.22 -3.19 -17.28
N LYS A 2 -4.27 -3.21 -16.34
CA LYS A 2 -4.56 -3.48 -14.92
C LYS A 2 -5.45 -2.38 -14.37
N LYS A 3 -6.67 -2.73 -13.97
CA LYS A 3 -7.60 -1.80 -13.32
C LYS A 3 -7.14 -1.57 -11.89
N ASP A 4 -7.13 -0.32 -11.46
CA ASP A 4 -6.99 -0.01 -10.03
C ASP A 4 -8.20 -0.57 -9.27
N VAL A 5 -7.92 -1.27 -8.17
CA VAL A 5 -8.95 -1.82 -7.27
C VAL A 5 -9.02 -1.00 -5.99
N GLY A 6 -10.24 -0.69 -5.55
CA GLY A 6 -10.47 0.02 -4.30
C GLY A 6 -10.45 -0.96 -3.10
N MET A 7 -9.75 -0.58 -2.04
CA MET A 7 -9.76 -1.30 -0.76
C MET A 7 -10.22 -0.36 0.37
N ARG A 8 -11.15 -0.82 1.22
CA ARG A 8 -11.64 -0.05 2.38
C ARG A 8 -11.07 -0.61 3.67
N VAL A 9 -10.29 0.20 4.39
CA VAL A 9 -9.74 -0.13 5.71
C VAL A 9 -10.46 0.69 6.77
N ARG A 10 -10.91 0.06 7.84
CA ARG A 10 -11.43 0.75 9.03
C ARG A 10 -10.28 0.94 10.02
N VAL A 11 -10.08 2.17 10.46
CA VAL A 11 -9.05 2.53 11.44
C VAL A 11 -9.68 3.31 12.59
N GLY A 12 -9.00 3.35 13.72
CA GLY A 12 -9.39 4.21 14.85
C GLY A 12 -9.40 5.69 14.43
N ARG A 13 -10.27 6.48 15.08
CA ARG A 13 -10.38 7.92 14.81
C ARG A 13 -9.05 8.64 15.07
N GLU A 14 -8.43 8.38 16.21
CA GLU A 14 -7.17 9.01 16.62
C GLU A 14 -6.04 8.69 15.63
N LEU A 15 -5.86 7.42 15.28
CA LEU A 15 -4.85 6.99 14.30
C LEU A 15 -5.04 7.66 12.93
N ARG A 16 -6.29 7.80 12.47
CA ARG A 16 -6.58 8.51 11.23
C ARG A 16 -6.17 9.98 11.33
N ASP A 17 -6.52 10.63 12.42
CA ASP A 17 -6.29 12.06 12.59
C ASP A 17 -4.79 12.36 12.71
N GLU A 18 -4.03 11.54 13.45
CA GLU A 18 -2.56 11.60 13.50
C GLU A 18 -1.92 11.35 12.13
N PHE A 19 -2.38 10.32 11.40
CA PHE A 19 -1.85 10.01 10.07
C PHE A 19 -2.11 11.13 9.07
N LEU A 20 -3.31 11.74 9.11
CA LEU A 20 -3.65 12.87 8.26
C LEU A 20 -2.80 14.10 8.58
N ALA A 21 -2.58 14.39 9.87
CA ALA A 21 -1.72 15.50 10.29
C ALA A 21 -0.27 15.31 9.82
N ALA A 22 0.27 14.09 9.91
CA ALA A 22 1.60 13.75 9.40
C ALA A 22 1.67 13.92 7.87
N CYS A 23 0.71 13.36 7.13
CA CYS A 23 0.62 13.50 5.68
C CYS A 23 0.56 14.97 5.23
N GLN A 24 -0.18 15.80 5.98
CA GLN A 24 -0.30 17.23 5.70
C GLN A 24 0.99 17.99 5.99
N SER A 25 1.75 17.57 7.00
CA SER A 25 3.07 18.13 7.32
C SER A 25 4.11 17.79 6.25
N ASP A 26 4.00 16.60 5.66
CA ASP A 26 4.87 16.11 4.59
C ASP A 26 4.44 16.58 3.17
N ASP A 27 3.37 17.36 3.07
CA ASP A 27 2.76 17.82 1.80
C ASP A 27 2.46 16.65 0.83
N LYS A 28 2.02 15.51 1.38
CA LYS A 28 1.74 14.28 0.63
C LYS A 28 0.30 13.81 0.83
N PRO A 29 -0.40 13.39 -0.24
CA PRO A 29 -1.71 12.77 -0.10
C PRO A 29 -1.62 11.47 0.71
N ALA A 30 -2.55 11.27 1.65
CA ALA A 30 -2.66 10.04 2.44
C ALA A 30 -2.66 8.77 1.58
N ALA A 31 -3.36 8.79 0.44
CA ALA A 31 -3.39 7.66 -0.50
C ALA A 31 -2.03 7.37 -1.17
N GLN A 32 -1.16 8.38 -1.31
CA GLN A 32 0.20 8.16 -1.81
C GLN A 32 1.06 7.48 -0.75
N VAL A 33 1.04 7.99 0.48
CA VAL A 33 1.78 7.40 1.61
C VAL A 33 1.37 5.95 1.86
N ILE A 34 0.07 5.65 1.84
CA ILE A 34 -0.43 4.27 1.99
C ILE A 34 0.10 3.37 0.87
N ARG A 35 0.09 3.81 -0.39
CA ARG A 35 0.58 3.01 -1.52
C ARG A 35 2.09 2.78 -1.45
N GLU A 36 2.87 3.78 -1.06
CA GLU A 36 4.31 3.64 -0.84
C GLU A 36 4.62 2.70 0.31
N PHE A 37 3.91 2.84 1.43
CA PHE A 37 4.05 1.96 2.59
C PHE A 37 3.69 0.51 2.25
N MET A 38 2.61 0.30 1.51
CA MET A 38 2.21 -1.03 1.03
C MET A 38 3.27 -1.67 0.14
N ARG A 39 3.87 -0.90 -0.78
CA ARG A 39 4.99 -1.38 -1.61
C ARG A 39 6.17 -1.79 -0.74
N ALA A 40 6.59 -0.93 0.19
CA ALA A 40 7.70 -1.21 1.12
C ALA A 40 7.42 -2.44 2.02
N TYR A 41 6.16 -2.64 2.40
CA TYR A 41 5.71 -3.78 3.18
C TYR A 41 5.75 -5.10 2.39
N VAL A 42 5.40 -5.06 1.10
CA VAL A 42 5.48 -6.23 0.20
C VAL A 42 6.93 -6.57 -0.15
N THR A 43 7.80 -5.57 -0.32
CA THR A 43 9.23 -5.80 -0.56
C THR A 43 9.99 -6.27 0.68
N GLY A 44 9.33 -6.35 1.84
CA GLY A 44 9.91 -6.85 3.09
C GLY A 44 10.81 -5.85 3.81
N CYS A 45 10.85 -4.58 3.37
CA CYS A 45 11.65 -3.54 4.01
C CYS A 45 11.07 -3.10 5.37
N ILE A 46 9.76 -3.29 5.56
CA ILE A 46 9.05 -2.89 6.77
C ILE A 46 8.09 -4.04 7.13
N GLY A 47 8.41 -4.86 8.13
CA GLY A 47 7.49 -5.88 8.64
C GLY A 47 8.15 -6.96 9.51
N PRO A 48 7.43 -7.55 10.47
CA PRO A 48 7.92 -8.71 11.20
C PRO A 48 8.04 -9.87 10.21
N SER A 49 9.24 -10.47 10.15
CA SER A 49 9.68 -11.55 9.25
C SER A 49 8.53 -12.36 8.62
N ARG A 50 8.24 -12.10 7.34
CA ARG A 50 7.22 -12.81 6.58
C ARG A 50 7.84 -14.05 5.94
N ASN A 51 7.76 -15.19 6.60
CA ASN A 51 7.76 -16.48 5.90
C ASN A 51 6.42 -16.61 5.20
N ASN A 52 6.29 -16.24 3.92
CA ASN A 52 5.28 -16.81 3.01
C ASN A 52 5.52 -16.47 1.54
N LYS A 53 5.29 -17.50 0.71
CA LYS A 53 5.57 -17.68 -0.72
C LYS A 53 5.31 -16.46 -1.64
N PRO A 54 6.12 -16.30 -2.71
CA PRO A 54 5.82 -15.38 -3.79
C PRO A 54 4.48 -15.77 -4.42
N THR A 55 3.53 -14.85 -4.40
CA THR A 55 2.32 -14.96 -5.23
C THR A 55 2.72 -14.45 -6.61
N GLU A 56 3.21 -15.37 -7.43
CA GLU A 56 3.24 -15.20 -8.87
C GLU A 56 1.79 -15.04 -9.33
N GLY A 57 1.52 -13.91 -9.99
CA GLY A 57 0.19 -13.51 -10.41
C GLY A 57 0.31 -12.53 -11.58
N GLU A 58 0.62 -13.10 -12.74
CA GLU A 58 -0.03 -12.82 -14.01
C GLU A 58 -0.03 -11.34 -14.48
N GLU A 59 0.93 -11.04 -15.35
CA GLU A 59 0.65 -10.37 -16.61
C GLU A 59 1.36 -11.15 -17.72
N GLU A 60 0.80 -12.32 -18.04
CA GLU A 60 0.90 -12.85 -19.40
C GLU A 60 -0.38 -12.45 -20.16
N HIS A 61 -0.21 -12.23 -21.46
CA HIS A 61 -1.17 -11.94 -22.53
C HIS A 61 -1.28 -10.43 -22.90
N ALA A 62 -0.96 -9.97 -24.12
CA ALA A 62 -0.92 -10.65 -25.41
C ALA A 62 -0.05 -9.90 -26.46
N ASP A 63 0.50 -10.69 -27.38
CA ASP A 63 0.75 -10.39 -28.81
C ASP A 63 1.86 -9.38 -29.19
N ARG A 64 3.05 -9.93 -29.49
CA ARG A 64 3.79 -9.70 -30.75
C ARG A 64 4.96 -10.65 -30.94
#